data_AF-A0A8T7KFV9-F1
#
_entry.id   AF-A0A8T7KFV9-F1
#
_cell.length_a   1.000
_cell.length_b   1.000
_cell.length_c   1.000
_cell.angle_alpha   90.00
_cell.angle_beta   90.00
_cell.angle_gamma   90.00
#
_symmetry.space_group_name_H-M   'P 1'
#
loop_
_entity.id
_entity.type
_entity.pdbx_description
1 polymer ?
#
loop_
_entity_poly.entity_id
_entity_poly.type
_entity_poly.pdbx_seq_one_letter_code
_entity_poly.pdbx_strand_id
1 'polypeptide(L)'
;MTGSSSHPTGTGLGAILFGPAVMSVLGTIVLLFQALLLAHGGLTTLGANAVSMAIAGPLVAWGIWQGLKGRAPVWLAVFLAAALADLATYVVTSAQLALAYPDAVGGFSASFAKFGTIFAITQIPLAISEGILTVLIFNALQTNAEPELSSLGVLKGA
;
A
#
# COMPACT_ATOMS: atom_id res chain seq x y z
N MET A 1 -0.70 -19.67 -13.89
CA MET A 1 -1.70 -18.61 -14.13
C MET A 1 -0.96 -17.40 -14.66
N THR A 2 -1.22 -16.98 -15.90
CA THR A 2 -0.50 -15.92 -16.61
C THR A 2 -1.49 -14.80 -16.90
N GLY A 3 -1.43 -13.73 -16.10
CA GLY A 3 -2.29 -12.56 -16.26
C GLY A 3 -2.95 -12.16 -14.95
N SER A 4 -2.19 -11.52 -14.05
CA SER A 4 -2.78 -10.74 -12.98
C SER A 4 -2.87 -9.29 -13.48
N SER A 5 -4.06 -8.83 -13.85
CA SER A 5 -4.31 -7.40 -14.01
C SER A 5 -4.19 -6.79 -12.62
N SER A 6 -3.10 -6.07 -12.38
CA SER A 6 -2.85 -5.42 -11.10
C SER A 6 -3.58 -4.07 -11.10
N HIS A 7 -4.44 -3.83 -10.11
CA HIS A 7 -5.08 -2.53 -9.91
C HIS A 7 -4.29 -1.73 -8.87
N PRO A 8 -4.25 -0.39 -8.99
CA PRO A 8 -3.62 0.44 -7.98
C PRO A 8 -4.35 0.28 -6.63
N THR A 9 -3.58 0.11 -5.57
CA THR A 9 -4.10 -0.16 -4.21
C THR A 9 -4.59 1.12 -3.54
N GLY A 10 -4.05 2.28 -3.92
CA GLY A 10 -4.40 3.60 -3.38
C GLY A 10 -3.92 3.83 -1.94
N THR A 11 -3.16 2.89 -1.39
CA THR A 11 -2.73 2.86 0.01
C THR A 11 -1.85 4.06 0.35
N GLY A 12 -0.87 4.35 -0.51
CA GLY A 12 0.05 5.48 -0.33
C GLY A 12 -0.66 6.82 -0.34
N LEU A 13 -1.44 7.08 -1.40
CA LEU A 13 -2.18 8.33 -1.55
C LEU A 13 -3.19 8.54 -0.41
N GLY A 14 -3.98 7.52 -0.08
CA GLY A 14 -4.96 7.60 0.99
C GLY A 14 -4.34 7.90 2.35
N ALA A 15 -3.18 7.31 2.65
CA ALA A 15 -2.45 7.56 3.89
C ALA A 15 -1.86 8.98 3.96
N ILE A 16 -1.40 9.53 2.83
CA ILE A 16 -0.93 10.93 2.75
C ILE A 16 -2.08 11.90 2.99
N LEU A 17 -3.26 11.64 2.42
CA LEU A 17 -4.41 12.55 2.46
C LEU A 17 -5.20 12.48 3.78
N PHE A 18 -5.43 11.28 4.30
CA PHE A 18 -6.35 11.05 5.41
C PHE A 18 -5.69 10.47 6.67
N GLY A 19 -4.43 10.06 6.58
CA GLY A 19 -3.69 9.42 7.66
C GLY A 19 -4.06 7.94 7.89
N PRO A 20 -3.25 7.22 8.68
CA PRO A 20 -3.34 5.76 8.81
C PRO A 20 -4.60 5.30 9.57
N ALA A 21 -5.08 6.08 10.54
CA ALA A 21 -6.26 5.71 11.33
C ALA A 21 -7.52 5.65 10.46
N VAL A 22 -7.76 6.67 9.62
CA VAL A 22 -8.90 6.71 8.70
C VAL A 22 -8.75 5.62 7.64
N MET A 23 -7.54 5.43 7.10
CA MET A 23 -7.26 4.39 6.12
C MET A 23 -7.46 2.98 6.65
N SER A 24 -7.27 2.73 7.95
CA SER A 24 -7.56 1.41 8.53
C SER A 24 -9.04 1.03 8.42
N VAL A 25 -9.93 2.00 8.60
CA VAL A 25 -11.38 1.79 8.48
C VAL A 25 -11.79 1.74 7.02
N LEU A 26 -11.39 2.74 6.23
CA LEU A 26 -11.77 2.82 4.81
C LEU A 26 -11.19 1.64 4.01
N GLY A 27 -9.92 1.29 4.26
CA GLY A 27 -9.27 0.15 3.62
C GLY A 27 -9.96 -1.17 3.95
N THR A 28 -10.40 -1.37 5.19
CA THR A 28 -11.15 -2.57 5.57
C THR A 28 -12.52 -2.63 4.87
N ILE A 29 -13.21 -1.51 4.75
CA ILE A 29 -14.48 -1.42 3.99
C ILE A 29 -14.25 -1.71 2.50
N VAL A 30 -13.19 -1.16 1.91
CA VAL A 30 -12.81 -1.43 0.52
C VAL A 30 -12.54 -2.92 0.32
N LEU A 31 -11.78 -3.56 1.22
CA LEU A 31 -11.51 -4.99 1.18
C LEU A 31 -12.79 -5.84 1.30
N LEU A 32 -13.76 -5.40 2.11
CA LEU A 32 -15.05 -6.06 2.22
C LEU A 32 -15.80 -6.01 0.88
N PHE A 33 -15.83 -4.85 0.22
CA PHE A 33 -16.43 -4.74 -1.11
C PHE A 33 -15.66 -5.53 -2.17
N GLN A 34 -14.33 -5.59 -2.11
CA GLN A 34 -13.54 -6.44 -3.01
C GLN A 34 -13.90 -7.91 -2.85
N ALA A 35 -14.05 -8.38 -1.60
CA ALA A 35 -14.44 -9.75 -1.32
C ALA A 35 -15.88 -10.08 -1.79
N LEU A 36 -16.82 -9.16 -1.60
CA LEU A 36 -18.24 -9.38 -1.88
C LEU A 36 -18.63 -9.13 -3.35
N LEU A 37 -18.09 -8.08 -3.98
CA LEU A 37 -18.53 -7.61 -5.29
C LEU A 37 -17.60 -8.00 -6.43
N LEU A 38 -16.29 -8.10 -6.17
CA LEU A 38 -15.29 -8.36 -7.21
C LEU A 38 -14.74 -9.79 -7.15
N ALA A 39 -15.20 -10.60 -6.19
CA ALA A 39 -14.63 -11.91 -5.88
C ALA A 39 -13.09 -11.87 -5.76
N HIS A 40 -12.57 -10.73 -5.27
CA HIS A 40 -11.14 -10.48 -5.11
C HIS A 40 -10.81 -10.48 -3.61
N GLY A 41 -10.09 -11.51 -3.16
CA GLY A 41 -9.87 -11.79 -1.73
C GLY A 41 -10.88 -12.81 -1.18
N GLY A 42 -11.17 -12.75 0.12
CA GLY A 42 -12.10 -13.66 0.77
C GLY A 42 -12.52 -13.18 2.16
N LEU A 43 -13.69 -13.60 2.63
CA LEU A 43 -14.21 -13.21 3.96
C LEU A 43 -13.34 -13.76 5.10
N THR A 44 -12.79 -14.96 4.94
CA THR A 44 -11.87 -15.57 5.92
C THR A 44 -10.48 -14.95 5.87
N THR A 45 -10.06 -14.41 4.73
CA THR A 45 -8.77 -13.72 4.56
C THR A 45 -8.87 -12.22 4.80
N LEU A 46 -10.08 -11.67 4.99
CA LEU A 46 -10.33 -10.24 5.21
C LEU A 46 -9.46 -9.67 6.32
N GLY A 47 -9.36 -10.35 7.47
CA GLY A 47 -8.56 -9.89 8.60
C GLY A 47 -7.06 -9.81 8.26
N ALA A 48 -6.52 -10.84 7.61
CA ALA A 48 -5.11 -10.85 7.19
C ALA A 48 -4.84 -9.74 6.16
N ASN A 49 -5.73 -9.58 5.18
CA ASN A 49 -5.63 -8.53 4.17
C ASN A 49 -5.76 -7.13 4.77
N ALA A 50 -6.63 -6.93 5.77
CA ALA A 50 -6.76 -5.65 6.46
C ALA A 50 -5.47 -5.30 7.21
N VAL A 51 -4.83 -6.28 7.85
CA VAL A 51 -3.53 -6.05 8.52
C VAL A 51 -2.44 -5.61 7.53
N SER A 52 -2.36 -6.23 6.34
CA SER A 52 -1.34 -5.82 5.36
C SER A 52 -1.71 -4.50 4.66
N MET A 53 -2.89 -4.43 4.06
CA MET A 53 -3.29 -3.35 3.13
C MET A 53 -3.92 -2.14 3.81
N ALA A 54 -4.68 -2.33 4.90
CA ALA A 54 -5.37 -1.23 5.58
C ALA A 54 -4.58 -0.70 6.80
N ILE A 55 -3.61 -1.46 7.30
CA ILE A 55 -2.82 -1.09 8.48
C ILE A 55 -1.34 -0.91 8.14
N ALA A 56 -0.63 -1.98 7.76
CA ALA A 56 0.81 -1.91 7.56
C ALA A 56 1.21 -0.96 6.42
N GLY A 57 0.57 -1.09 5.25
CA GLY A 57 0.79 -0.19 4.12
C GLY A 57 0.59 1.29 4.48
N PRO A 58 -0.58 1.69 5.02
CA PRO A 58 -0.82 3.08 5.40
C PRO A 58 0.11 3.61 6.49
N LEU A 59 0.52 2.77 7.45
CA LEU A 59 1.51 3.17 8.45
C LEU A 59 2.88 3.46 7.83
N VAL A 60 3.32 2.62 6.88
CA VAL A 60 4.58 2.83 6.16
C VAL A 60 4.50 4.08 5.29
N ALA A 61 3.43 4.24 4.49
CA ALA A 61 3.21 5.43 3.67
C ALA A 61 3.26 6.71 4.52
N TRP A 62 2.52 6.73 5.62
CA TRP A 62 2.46 7.88 6.51
C TRP A 62 3.80 8.16 7.18
N GLY A 63 4.52 7.11 7.63
CA GLY A 63 5.85 7.27 8.21
C GLY A 63 6.87 7.86 7.23
N ILE A 64 6.87 7.38 5.98
CA ILE A 64 7.72 7.92 4.92
C ILE A 64 7.35 9.36 4.59
N TRP A 65 6.04 9.65 4.45
CA TRP A 65 5.54 11.00 4.21
C TRP A 65 5.97 11.98 5.30
N GLN A 66 5.73 11.65 6.58
CA GLN A 66 6.09 12.53 7.70
C GLN A 66 7.61 12.69 7.86
N GLY A 67 8.39 11.66 7.52
CA GLY A 67 9.84 11.72 7.53
C GLY A 67 10.41 12.65 6.45
N LEU A 68 9.82 12.62 5.24
CA LEU A 68 10.34 13.31 4.06
C LEU A 68 9.67 14.65 3.77
N LYS A 69 8.44 14.88 4.24
CA LYS A 69 7.72 16.16 4.06
C LYS A 69 8.55 17.30 4.66
N GLY A 70 8.81 18.32 3.83
CA GLY A 70 9.65 19.47 4.16
C GLY A 70 11.16 19.19 4.20
N ARG A 71 11.60 17.95 3.88
CA ARG A 71 13.02 17.55 3.84
C ARG A 71 13.49 17.04 2.48
N ALA A 72 12.57 16.63 1.63
CA ALA A 72 12.82 16.14 0.29
C ALA A 72 11.82 16.74 -0.70
N PRO A 73 12.11 16.71 -2.02
CA PRO A 73 11.14 17.11 -3.03
C PRO A 73 9.82 16.35 -2.85
N VAL A 74 8.70 17.06 -2.91
CA VAL A 74 7.36 16.50 -2.67
C VAL A 74 7.09 15.28 -3.58
N TRP A 75 7.45 15.35 -4.86
CA TRP A 75 7.31 14.22 -5.78
C TRP A 75 8.02 12.96 -5.29
N LEU A 76 9.21 13.10 -4.69
CA LEU A 76 9.99 11.97 -4.19
C LEU A 76 9.37 11.42 -2.90
N ALA A 77 8.92 12.30 -2.00
CA ALA A 77 8.23 11.90 -0.78
C ALA A 77 6.95 11.10 -1.10
N VAL A 78 6.16 11.58 -2.06
CA VAL A 78 4.94 10.91 -2.54
C VAL A 78 5.25 9.58 -3.23
N PHE A 79 6.24 9.56 -4.13
CA PHE A 79 6.66 8.34 -4.82
C PHE A 79 7.10 7.26 -3.84
N LEU A 80 7.99 7.61 -2.90
CA LEU A 80 8.51 6.66 -1.91
C LEU A 80 7.42 6.20 -0.95
N ALA A 81 6.52 7.10 -0.51
CA ALA A 81 5.42 6.73 0.37
C ALA A 81 4.48 5.70 -0.30
N ALA A 82 4.16 5.88 -1.59
CA ALA A 82 3.34 4.91 -2.33
C ALA A 82 4.09 3.60 -2.60
N ALA A 83 5.26 3.66 -3.24
CA ALA A 83 6.01 2.47 -3.63
C ALA A 83 6.40 1.60 -2.42
N LEU A 84 6.84 2.21 -1.31
CA LEU A 84 7.25 1.46 -0.12
C LEU A 84 6.04 0.92 0.67
N ALA A 85 4.88 1.57 0.61
CA ALA A 85 3.66 1.06 1.22
C ALA A 85 3.14 -0.19 0.50
N ASP A 86 3.20 -0.19 -0.83
CA ASP A 86 2.86 -1.37 -1.64
C ASP A 86 3.82 -2.50 -1.32
N LEU A 87 5.13 -2.26 -1.37
CA LEU A 87 6.14 -3.27 -1.01
C LEU A 87 5.96 -3.78 0.43
N ALA A 88 5.66 -2.91 1.40
CA ALA A 88 5.39 -3.32 2.77
C ALA A 88 4.17 -4.24 2.88
N THR A 89 3.09 -3.94 2.15
CA THR A 89 1.91 -4.80 2.07
C THR A 89 2.31 -6.20 1.63
N TYR A 90 3.10 -6.32 0.57
CA TYR A 90 3.54 -7.62 0.05
C TYR A 90 4.50 -8.35 0.97
N VAL A 91 5.38 -7.64 1.67
CA VAL A 91 6.24 -8.22 2.71
C VAL A 91 5.39 -8.81 3.83
N VAL A 92 4.39 -8.08 4.32
CA VAL A 92 3.50 -8.56 5.38
C VAL A 92 2.68 -9.76 4.90
N THR A 93 2.13 -9.71 3.69
CA THR A 93 1.40 -10.86 3.12
C THR A 93 2.30 -12.07 2.93
N SER A 94 3.55 -11.89 2.50
CA SER A 94 4.53 -12.98 2.39
C SER A 94 4.82 -13.61 3.77
N ALA A 95 4.93 -12.79 4.81
CA ALA A 95 5.10 -13.26 6.18
C ALA A 95 3.87 -14.02 6.70
N GLN A 96 2.66 -13.51 6.45
CA GLN A 96 1.41 -14.19 6.81
C GLN A 96 1.31 -15.57 6.15
N LEU A 97 1.62 -15.67 4.85
CA LEU A 97 1.62 -16.95 4.13
C LEU A 97 2.72 -17.88 4.64
N ALA A 98 3.91 -17.37 4.95
CA ALA A 98 5.00 -18.17 5.49
C ALA A 98 4.72 -18.72 6.89
N LEU A 99 3.97 -17.98 7.72
CA LEU A 99 3.48 -18.45 9.02
C LEU A 99 2.38 -19.51 8.86
N ALA A 100 1.48 -19.34 7.89
CA ALA A 100 0.39 -20.28 7.63
C ALA A 100 0.86 -21.58 6.97
N TYR A 101 1.89 -21.51 6.12
CA TYR A 101 2.40 -22.61 5.31
C TYR A 101 3.92 -22.71 5.40
N PRO A 102 4.50 -23.07 6.56
CA PRO A 102 5.94 -23.25 6.70
C PRO A 102 6.42 -24.44 5.85
N ASP A 103 7.59 -24.28 5.23
CA ASP A 103 8.20 -25.33 4.41
C ASP A 103 8.63 -26.51 5.29
N ALA A 104 8.50 -27.73 4.76
CA ALA A 104 8.73 -28.96 5.52
C ALA A 104 10.18 -29.11 6.02
N VAL A 105 11.16 -28.52 5.31
CA VAL A 105 12.57 -28.59 5.67
C VAL A 105 13.07 -27.22 6.14
N GLY A 106 12.79 -26.18 5.36
CA GLY A 106 13.33 -24.84 5.58
C GLY A 106 12.44 -23.91 6.44
N GLY A 107 11.31 -24.41 6.94
CA GLY A 107 10.41 -23.71 7.86
C GLY A 107 9.91 -22.37 7.33
N PHE A 108 9.70 -21.42 8.26
CA PHE A 108 9.23 -20.08 7.95
C PHE A 108 10.14 -19.35 6.95
N SER A 109 11.47 -19.40 7.14
CA SER A 109 12.42 -18.67 6.30
C SER A 109 12.38 -19.09 4.84
N ALA A 110 12.26 -20.40 4.56
CA ALA A 110 12.16 -20.88 3.20
C ALA A 110 10.82 -20.52 2.56
N SER A 111 9.71 -20.62 3.30
CA SER A 111 8.40 -20.17 2.80
C SER A 111 8.36 -18.67 2.54
N PHE A 112 8.94 -17.85 3.44
CA PHE A 112 9.01 -16.41 3.27
C PHE A 112 9.80 -16.03 2.02
N ALA A 113 10.98 -16.65 1.82
CA ALA A 113 11.78 -16.45 0.62
C ALA A 113 11.02 -16.88 -0.64
N LYS A 114 10.31 -18.02 -0.59
CA LYS A 114 9.52 -18.54 -1.71
C LYS A 114 8.37 -17.60 -2.09
N PHE A 115 7.52 -17.21 -1.14
CA PHE A 115 6.41 -16.31 -1.41
C PHE A 115 6.89 -14.92 -1.81
N GLY A 116 7.90 -14.39 -1.10
CA GLY A 116 8.48 -13.08 -1.39
C GLY A 116 9.07 -13.00 -2.80
N THR A 117 9.82 -14.01 -3.24
CA THR A 117 10.40 -14.03 -4.60
C THR A 117 9.35 -14.19 -5.70
N ILE A 118 8.33 -15.02 -5.49
CA ILE A 118 7.22 -15.17 -6.44
C ILE A 118 6.47 -13.84 -6.60
N PHE A 119 6.18 -13.16 -5.49
CA PHE A 119 5.51 -11.87 -5.55
C PHE A 119 6.40 -10.76 -6.11
N ALA A 120 7.70 -10.73 -5.80
CA ALA A 120 8.61 -9.68 -6.24
C ALA A 120 8.54 -9.39 -7.76
N ILE A 121 8.36 -10.43 -8.58
CA ILE A 121 8.28 -10.32 -10.05
C ILE A 121 7.11 -9.43 -10.50
N THR A 122 5.97 -9.50 -9.83
CA THR A 122 4.79 -8.69 -10.18
C THR A 122 4.70 -7.42 -9.34
N GLN A 123 5.12 -7.49 -8.08
CA GLN A 123 4.87 -6.43 -7.11
C GLN A 123 5.88 -5.29 -7.15
N ILE A 124 7.14 -5.56 -7.52
CA ILE A 124 8.11 -4.48 -7.72
C ILE A 124 7.72 -3.59 -8.91
N PRO A 125 7.38 -4.15 -10.10
CA PRO A 125 6.87 -3.34 -11.20
C PRO A 125 5.60 -2.57 -10.85
N LEU A 126 4.68 -3.18 -10.09
CA LEU A 126 3.46 -2.52 -9.66
C LEU A 126 3.75 -1.35 -8.72
N ALA A 127 4.56 -1.55 -7.68
CA ALA A 127 4.90 -0.51 -6.71
C ALA A 127 5.59 0.71 -7.37
N ILE A 128 6.44 0.48 -8.37
CA ILE A 128 7.05 1.58 -9.15
C ILE A 128 5.97 2.30 -9.97
N SER A 129 5.09 1.55 -10.64
CA SER A 129 4.04 2.10 -11.49
C SER A 129 3.02 2.91 -10.68
N GLU A 130 2.61 2.39 -9.52
CA GLU A 130 1.71 3.05 -8.59
C GLU A 130 2.37 4.26 -7.92
N GLY A 131 3.67 4.19 -7.61
CA GLY A 131 4.46 5.34 -7.18
C GLY A 131 4.41 6.50 -8.17
N ILE A 132 4.63 6.22 -9.46
CA ILE A 132 4.55 7.22 -10.53
C ILE A 132 3.12 7.77 -10.65
N LEU A 133 2.12 6.87 -10.70
CA LEU A 133 0.71 7.26 -10.80
C LEU A 133 0.30 8.16 -9.63
N THR A 134 0.75 7.85 -8.42
CA THR A 134 0.43 8.62 -7.21
C THR A 134 1.04 10.01 -7.27
N VAL A 135 2.26 10.17 -7.79
CA VAL A 135 2.87 11.49 -8.03
C VAL A 135 2.04 12.30 -9.02
N LEU A 136 1.59 11.69 -10.12
CA LEU A 136 0.77 12.35 -11.13
C LEU A 136 -0.57 12.82 -10.53
N ILE A 137 -1.24 11.96 -9.76
CA ILE A 137 -2.50 12.30 -9.08
C ILE A 137 -2.26 13.41 -8.06
N PHE A 138 -1.21 13.32 -7.25
CA PHE A 138 -0.92 14.32 -6.23
C PHE A 138 -0.59 15.70 -6.84
N ASN A 139 0.11 15.74 -7.97
CA ASN A 139 0.33 16.97 -8.72
C ASN A 139 -0.98 17.52 -9.30
N ALA A 140 -1.85 16.66 -9.85
CA ALA A 140 -3.16 17.09 -10.33
C ALA A 140 -4.04 17.65 -9.20
N LEU A 141 -3.99 17.06 -8.00
CA LEU A 141 -4.69 17.56 -6.82
C LEU A 141 -4.12 18.90 -6.34
N GLN A 142 -2.80 19.08 -6.34
CA GLN A 142 -2.19 20.38 -6.02
C GLN A 142 -2.64 21.48 -6.98
N THR A 143 -2.75 21.18 -8.28
CA THR A 143 -3.16 22.17 -9.27
C THR A 143 -4.66 22.49 -9.22
N ASN A 144 -5.52 21.50 -8.95
CA ASN A 144 -6.97 21.63 -9.12
C ASN A 144 -7.77 21.69 -7.81
N ALA A 145 -7.16 21.32 -6.68
CA ALA A 145 -7.81 21.14 -5.38
C ALA A 145 -6.89 21.58 -4.21
N GLU A 146 -6.12 22.65 -4.43
CA GLU A 146 -5.24 23.24 -3.42
C GLU A 146 -5.97 23.66 -2.12
N PRO A 147 -7.18 24.27 -2.18
CA PRO A 147 -7.93 24.62 -0.97
C PRO A 147 -8.27 23.40 -0.11
N GLU A 148 -8.67 22.30 -0.75
CA GLU A 148 -9.02 21.03 -0.10
C GLU A 148 -7.77 20.40 0.54
N LEU A 149 -6.65 20.33 -0.19
CA LEU A 149 -5.38 19.82 0.35
C LEU A 149 -4.88 20.66 1.54
N SER A 150 -5.08 21.97 1.49
CA SER A 150 -4.78 22.89 2.60
C SER A 150 -5.67 22.64 3.81
N SER A 151 -6.97 22.40 3.59
CA SER A 151 -7.93 22.08 4.65
C SER A 151 -7.60 20.76 5.36
N LEU A 152 -7.06 19.78 4.62
CA LEU A 152 -6.56 18.51 5.15
C LEU A 152 -5.20 18.66 5.87
N GLY A 153 -4.57 19.84 5.83
CA GLY A 153 -3.26 20.09 6.44
C GLY A 153 -2.10 19.41 5.72
N VAL A 154 -2.34 18.84 4.53
CA VAL A 154 -1.33 18.12 3.74
C VAL A 154 -0.23 19.07 3.28
N LEU A 155 -0.58 20.32 2.92
CA LEU A 155 0.37 21.33 2.41
C LEU A 155 1.08 22.14 3.50
N LYS A 156 0.64 22.10 4.76
CA LYS A 156 1.34 22.79 5.86
C LYS A 156 2.69 22.10 6.13
N GLY A 157 3.75 22.55 5.46
CA GLY A 157 5.11 22.01 5.54
C GLY A 157 5.61 21.29 4.28
N ALA A 158 4.91 21.39 3.14
CA ALA A 158 5.46 21.05 1.83
C ALA A 158 6.36 22.19 1.31
#